data_AF-A0A944H417-F1
#
_entry.id   AF-A0A944H417-F1
#
_cell.length_a   1.000
_cell.length_b   1.000
_cell.length_c   1.000
_cell.angle_alpha   90.00
_cell.angle_beta   90.00
_cell.angle_gamma   90.00
#
_symmetry.space_group_name_H-M   'P 1'
#
loop_
_entity.id
_entity.type
_entity.pdbx_description
1 polymer ?
#
loop_
_entity_poly.entity_id
_entity_poly.type
_entity_poly.pdbx_seq_one_letter_code
_entity_poly.pdbx_strand_id
1 'polypeptide(L)'
;MIFAHGPLGYLLALATEKVWRKTEYTQKQYNWLLVLGFIAGIFPDVDLFYYYLFNASESHRALFTHTPIFYIVVCGVLALFAWRIKKPMLLSASVIFYIGTLSHLLTDGIFAQVQYLHPFTQTFYGLGDVVSDGVRSNLLALNFIIEGTIIAAFFYTLIRTHVERWLIRIPLVTTLLCTYALGVLLVSLSNAHVAHLPPHMYYDDLDNDGVVNIQDRDMDNDGTLNIDDNDSDNDGESNPFEIAQFSETLAGVWYDRTNGGLLQIPARLGFITMIDAPRILLDSAGVSLRAEMSADYAHNSAEYVTSVESNNFDRTIENIHTWLEHQGRLQQYADGRDQIGDILFFKNGFIAMVVGFDNEGKATVLDVSPQREVKERFLSAVVADEGEILERGKTLNSAAVNPLTGVE
;
A
#
# COMPACT_ATOMS: atom_id res chain seq x y z
N MET A 1 0.65 -2.03 12.46
CA MET A 1 0.15 -0.66 12.81
C MET A 1 1.37 0.25 12.95
N ILE A 2 1.25 1.55 13.20
CA ILE A 2 2.47 2.39 13.39
C ILE A 2 2.60 2.86 14.83
N PHE A 3 1.58 3.51 15.36
CA PHE A 3 1.60 4.19 16.65
C PHE A 3 0.76 3.49 17.72
N ALA A 4 -0.18 2.63 17.34
CA ALA A 4 -1.12 1.99 18.27
C ALA A 4 -0.55 0.81 19.07
N HIS A 5 0.61 0.26 18.69
CA HIS A 5 1.13 -0.94 19.36
C HIS A 5 1.37 -0.76 20.86
N GLY A 6 2.02 0.35 21.26
CA GLY A 6 2.20 0.69 22.67
C GLY A 6 0.88 0.93 23.41
N PRO A 7 0.02 1.85 22.92
CA PRO A 7 -1.33 2.05 23.45
C PRO A 7 -2.13 0.76 23.64
N LEU A 8 -2.09 -0.15 22.66
CA LEU A 8 -2.74 -1.46 22.74
C LEU A 8 -2.17 -2.33 23.85
N GLY A 9 -0.84 -2.44 23.93
CA GLY A 9 -0.16 -3.19 24.98
C GLY A 9 -0.52 -2.69 26.39
N TYR A 10 -0.63 -1.37 26.58
CA TYR A 10 -1.12 -0.78 27.83
C TYR A 10 -2.58 -1.18 28.12
N LEU A 11 -3.47 -1.03 27.14
CA LEU A 11 -4.89 -1.32 27.30
C LEU A 11 -5.14 -2.79 27.60
N LEU A 12 -4.39 -3.69 26.96
CA LEU A 12 -4.48 -5.13 27.24
C LEU A 12 -3.88 -5.48 28.58
N ALA A 13 -2.78 -4.85 29.00
CA ALA A 13 -2.26 -5.02 30.37
C ALA A 13 -3.33 -4.63 31.41
N LEU A 14 -4.04 -3.52 31.19
CA LEU A 14 -5.16 -3.10 32.04
C LEU A 14 -6.33 -4.08 31.99
N ALA A 15 -6.78 -4.49 30.80
CA ALA A 15 -7.93 -5.37 30.62
C ALA A 15 -7.69 -6.78 31.20
N THR A 16 -6.43 -7.23 31.19
CA THR A 16 -6.02 -8.56 31.68
C THR A 16 -5.52 -8.53 33.13
N GLU A 17 -5.78 -7.46 33.89
CA GLU A 17 -5.33 -7.30 35.28
C GLU A 17 -5.55 -8.56 36.14
N LYS A 18 -6.74 -9.17 36.05
CA LYS A 18 -7.09 -10.37 36.84
C LYS A 18 -6.22 -11.59 36.51
N VAL A 19 -5.62 -11.63 35.32
CA VAL A 19 -4.75 -12.71 34.87
C VAL A 19 -3.40 -12.63 35.58
N TRP A 20 -2.76 -11.45 35.55
CA TRP A 20 -1.40 -11.28 36.07
C TRP A 20 -1.35 -10.80 37.53
N ARG A 21 -2.29 -9.98 37.99
CA ARG A 21 -2.31 -9.43 39.35
C ARG A 21 -2.85 -10.45 40.37
N LYS A 22 -2.00 -11.40 40.76
CA LYS A 22 -2.32 -12.39 41.82
C LYS A 22 -1.99 -11.93 43.24
N THR A 23 -1.30 -10.80 43.38
CA THR A 23 -0.91 -10.22 44.67
C THR A 23 -1.24 -8.73 44.72
N GLU A 24 -1.35 -8.18 45.92
CA GLU A 24 -1.48 -6.74 46.11
C GLU A 24 -0.18 -6.03 45.73
N TYR A 25 -0.29 -5.10 44.78
CA TYR A 25 0.79 -4.21 44.40
C TYR A 25 0.46 -2.80 44.87
N THR A 26 1.49 -2.04 45.23
CA THR A 26 1.36 -0.60 45.42
C THR A 26 0.92 0.05 44.11
N GLN A 27 0.24 1.20 44.19
CA GLN A 27 -0.20 1.93 42.99
C GLN A 27 0.97 2.24 42.04
N LYS A 28 2.15 2.55 42.59
CA LYS A 28 3.37 2.79 41.80
C LYS A 28 3.80 1.54 41.02
N GLN A 29 3.84 0.37 41.66
CA GLN A 29 4.17 -0.89 40.99
C GLN A 29 3.14 -1.25 39.92
N TYR A 30 1.86 -1.07 40.23
CA TYR A 30 0.77 -1.29 39.28
C TYR A 30 0.94 -0.40 38.03
N ASN A 31 1.18 0.90 38.21
CA ASN A 31 1.39 1.82 37.09
C ASN A 31 2.64 1.43 36.26
N TRP A 32 3.73 1.00 36.89
CA TRP A 32 4.91 0.52 36.17
C TRP A 32 4.64 -0.73 35.33
N LEU A 33 3.81 -1.64 35.83
CA LEU A 33 3.39 -2.82 35.09
C LEU A 33 2.55 -2.44 33.86
N LEU A 34 1.69 -1.40 33.95
CA LEU A 34 0.97 -0.90 32.77
C LEU A 34 1.90 -0.22 31.75
N VAL A 35 2.88 0.57 32.22
CA VAL A 35 3.92 1.15 31.35
C VAL A 35 4.75 0.07 30.67
N LEU A 36 5.03 -1.03 31.37
CA LEU A 36 5.69 -2.19 30.77
C LEU A 36 4.87 -2.78 29.64
N GLY A 37 3.53 -2.87 29.77
CA GLY A 37 2.64 -3.28 28.69
C GLY A 37 2.78 -2.39 27.45
N PHE A 38 2.86 -1.06 27.66
CA PHE A 38 3.12 -0.10 26.58
C PHE A 38 4.46 -0.36 25.88
N ILE A 39 5.54 -0.49 26.65
CA ILE A 39 6.89 -0.74 26.10
C ILE A 39 6.92 -2.07 25.36
N ALA A 40 6.31 -3.11 25.92
CA ALA A 40 6.25 -4.44 25.33
C ALA A 40 5.50 -4.46 24.00
N GLY A 41 4.44 -3.65 23.85
CA GLY A 41 3.75 -3.48 22.57
C GLY A 41 4.65 -2.90 21.47
N ILE A 42 5.59 -2.03 21.80
CA ILE A 42 6.52 -1.42 20.82
C ILE A 42 7.74 -2.31 20.58
N PHE A 43 8.06 -3.19 21.51
CA PHE A 43 9.35 -3.88 21.55
C PHE A 43 9.72 -4.68 20.28
N PRO A 44 8.79 -5.37 19.59
CA PRO A 44 9.12 -6.06 18.34
C PRO A 44 9.76 -5.14 17.28
N ASP A 45 9.26 -3.91 17.13
CA ASP A 45 9.75 -2.90 16.16
C ASP A 45 11.11 -2.28 16.51
N VAL A 46 11.73 -2.66 17.63
CA VAL A 46 13.11 -2.20 17.93
C VAL A 46 14.10 -2.73 16.87
N ASP A 47 13.73 -3.77 16.14
CA ASP A 47 14.46 -4.27 15.00
C ASP A 47 14.45 -3.32 13.78
N LEU A 48 13.57 -2.33 13.72
CA LEU A 48 13.61 -1.28 12.71
C LEU A 48 14.92 -0.49 12.77
N PHE A 49 15.53 -0.35 13.95
CA PHE A 49 16.87 0.23 14.05
C PHE A 49 17.91 -0.64 13.34
N TYR A 50 17.79 -1.97 13.42
CA TYR A 50 18.66 -2.87 12.67
C TYR A 50 18.41 -2.76 11.17
N TYR A 51 17.14 -2.78 10.76
CA TYR A 51 16.70 -2.66 9.38
C TYR A 51 17.25 -1.38 8.70
N TYR A 52 17.01 -0.22 9.30
CA TYR A 52 17.41 1.06 8.70
C TYR A 52 18.91 1.38 8.83
N LEU A 53 19.61 0.86 9.84
CA LEU A 53 21.03 1.20 10.07
C LEU A 53 22.02 0.19 9.49
N PHE A 54 21.63 -1.08 9.35
CA PHE A 54 22.55 -2.15 8.97
C PHE A 54 22.12 -2.91 7.73
N ASN A 55 20.87 -3.38 7.67
CA ASN A 55 20.41 -4.17 6.53
C ASN A 55 18.91 -4.01 6.24
N ALA A 56 18.60 -3.34 5.12
CA ALA A 56 17.24 -3.17 4.61
C ALA A 56 16.92 -4.13 3.44
N SER A 57 17.74 -5.17 3.20
CA SER A 57 17.54 -6.12 2.09
C SER A 57 16.39 -7.09 2.33
N GLU A 58 16.05 -7.34 3.60
CA GLU A 58 14.96 -8.24 4.00
C GLU A 58 13.93 -7.44 4.82
N SER A 59 12.66 -7.82 4.70
CA SER A 59 11.60 -7.25 5.54
C SER A 59 11.96 -7.45 7.02
N HIS A 60 11.87 -6.39 7.84
CA HIS A 60 12.09 -6.50 9.29
C HIS A 60 11.16 -7.54 9.95
N ARG A 61 10.01 -7.84 9.34
CA ARG A 61 9.08 -8.89 9.79
C ARG A 61 9.61 -10.31 9.62
N ALA A 62 10.70 -10.51 8.86
CA ALA A 62 11.44 -11.76 8.78
C ALA A 62 12.39 -11.95 9.97
N LEU A 63 12.65 -10.89 10.76
CA LEU A 63 13.53 -10.97 11.92
C LEU A 63 12.84 -11.72 13.07
N PHE A 64 13.62 -12.39 13.91
CA PHE A 64 13.11 -13.22 15.00
C PHE A 64 12.30 -12.45 16.06
N THR A 65 12.47 -11.12 16.12
CA THR A 65 11.66 -10.17 16.88
C THR A 65 10.20 -10.15 16.44
N HIS A 66 9.90 -10.58 15.21
CA HIS A 66 8.54 -10.73 14.68
C HIS A 66 8.05 -12.19 14.74
N THR A 67 8.61 -13.00 15.64
CA THR A 67 8.24 -14.41 15.82
C THR A 67 7.57 -14.66 17.18
N PRO A 68 6.30 -15.09 17.25
CA PRO A 68 5.62 -15.37 18.52
C PRO A 68 6.33 -16.44 19.38
N ILE A 69 6.87 -17.48 18.73
CA ILE A 69 7.58 -18.58 19.42
C ILE A 69 8.78 -18.06 20.22
N PHE A 70 9.50 -17.06 19.71
CA PHE A 70 10.60 -16.42 20.43
C PHE A 70 10.15 -15.86 21.78
N TYR A 71 9.03 -15.12 21.81
CA TYR A 71 8.48 -14.57 23.04
C TYR A 71 7.88 -15.63 23.97
N ILE A 72 7.26 -16.69 23.42
CA ILE A 72 6.78 -17.82 24.23
C ILE A 72 7.94 -18.43 25.03
N VAL A 73 9.08 -18.67 24.37
CA VAL A 73 10.26 -19.24 25.02
C VAL A 73 10.85 -18.28 26.04
N VAL A 74 11.15 -17.04 25.65
CA VAL A 74 11.82 -16.06 26.53
C VAL A 74 10.94 -15.71 27.73
N CYS A 75 9.68 -15.31 27.51
CA CYS A 75 8.77 -14.96 28.59
C CYS A 75 8.39 -16.18 29.44
N GLY A 76 8.28 -17.37 28.84
CA GLY A 76 8.02 -18.63 29.54
C GLY A 76 9.14 -18.99 30.51
N VAL A 77 10.40 -18.89 30.08
CA VAL A 77 11.58 -19.12 30.94
C VAL A 77 11.63 -18.10 32.08
N LEU A 78 11.41 -16.82 31.78
CA LEU A 78 11.39 -15.75 32.81
C LEU A 78 10.26 -15.95 33.82
N ALA A 79 9.06 -16.31 33.36
CA ALA A 79 7.92 -16.59 34.22
C ALA A 79 8.18 -17.81 35.11
N LEU A 80 8.72 -18.90 34.56
CA LEU A 80 9.08 -20.10 35.31
C LEU A 80 10.14 -19.79 36.38
N PHE A 81 11.18 -19.03 36.01
CA PHE A 81 12.22 -18.58 36.94
C PHE A 81 11.62 -17.73 38.07
N ALA A 82 10.82 -16.70 37.73
CA ALA A 82 10.16 -15.82 38.69
C ALA A 82 9.26 -16.59 39.68
N TRP A 83 8.54 -17.59 39.18
CA TRP A 83 7.74 -18.49 39.99
C TRP A 83 8.60 -19.29 40.98
N ARG A 84 9.72 -19.86 40.52
CA ARG A 84 10.65 -20.63 41.38
C ARG A 84 11.27 -19.78 42.49
N ILE A 85 11.64 -18.54 42.19
CA ILE A 85 12.22 -17.62 43.19
C ILE A 85 11.16 -16.82 43.98
N LYS A 86 9.87 -17.12 43.78
CA LYS A 86 8.73 -16.47 44.46
C LYS A 86 8.75 -14.94 44.33
N LYS A 87 9.07 -14.42 43.14
CA LYS A 87 9.05 -12.98 42.82
C LYS A 87 7.80 -12.64 41.99
N PRO A 88 6.65 -12.37 42.63
CA PRO A 88 5.37 -12.18 41.91
C PRO A 88 5.41 -10.99 40.93
N MET A 89 6.16 -9.94 41.23
CA MET A 89 6.29 -8.79 40.33
C MET A 89 7.00 -9.17 39.02
N LEU A 90 8.04 -10.00 39.07
CA LEU A 90 8.74 -10.46 37.87
C LEU A 90 7.86 -11.43 37.04
N LEU A 91 7.06 -12.25 37.71
CA LEU A 91 6.06 -13.11 37.06
C LEU A 91 5.03 -12.27 36.30
N SER A 92 4.44 -11.28 36.96
CA SER A 92 3.49 -10.34 36.33
C SER A 92 4.12 -9.58 35.18
N ALA A 93 5.35 -9.07 35.36
CA ALA A 93 6.09 -8.39 34.31
C ALA A 93 6.30 -9.28 33.07
N SER A 94 6.66 -10.56 33.27
CA SER A 94 6.87 -11.51 32.17
C SER A 94 5.56 -11.79 31.41
N VAL A 95 4.45 -11.96 32.11
CA VAL A 95 3.13 -12.18 31.50
C VAL A 95 2.64 -10.94 30.75
N ILE A 96 2.77 -9.75 31.33
CA ILE A 96 2.39 -8.49 30.67
C ILE A 96 3.24 -8.24 29.45
N PHE A 97 4.56 -8.48 29.55
CA PHE A 97 5.45 -8.32 28.41
C PHE A 97 5.03 -9.23 27.26
N TYR A 98 4.75 -10.50 27.55
CA TYR A 98 4.23 -11.44 26.55
C TYR A 98 2.90 -10.98 25.94
N ILE A 99 1.94 -10.51 26.75
CA ILE A 99 0.66 -9.99 26.24
C ILE A 99 0.90 -8.78 25.32
N GLY A 100 1.78 -7.86 25.71
CA GLY A 100 2.14 -6.69 24.90
C GLY A 100 2.76 -7.08 23.56
N THR A 101 3.80 -7.91 23.57
CA THR A 101 4.47 -8.35 22.33
C THR A 101 3.54 -9.18 21.46
N LEU A 102 2.75 -10.09 22.05
CA LEU A 102 1.77 -10.88 21.29
C LEU A 102 0.71 -9.98 20.65
N SER A 103 0.24 -8.96 21.36
CA SER A 103 -0.73 -8.02 20.79
C SER A 103 -0.19 -7.30 19.57
N HIS A 104 1.08 -6.89 19.60
CA HIS A 104 1.76 -6.31 18.46
C HIS A 104 1.74 -7.27 17.26
N LEU A 105 2.24 -8.51 17.44
CA LEU A 105 2.35 -9.51 16.38
C LEU A 105 0.98 -9.91 15.80
N LEU A 106 -0.06 -9.97 16.63
CA LEU A 106 -1.41 -10.25 16.17
C LEU A 106 -1.97 -9.09 15.34
N THR A 107 -1.76 -7.84 15.78
CA THR A 107 -2.23 -6.68 15.03
C THR A 107 -1.49 -6.46 13.73
N ASP A 108 -0.21 -6.83 13.65
CA ASP A 108 0.53 -6.79 12.40
C ASP A 108 0.02 -7.82 11.41
N GLY A 109 -0.41 -9.00 11.87
CA GLY A 109 -1.09 -10.00 11.05
C GLY A 109 -2.48 -9.59 10.54
N ILE A 110 -3.09 -8.50 11.02
CA ILE A 110 -4.39 -8.03 10.49
C ILE A 110 -4.20 -7.29 9.16
N PHE A 111 -3.13 -6.52 9.04
CA PHE A 111 -2.91 -5.59 7.91
C PHE A 111 -1.68 -5.92 7.08
N ALA A 112 -0.89 -6.88 7.55
CA ALA A 112 0.28 -7.40 6.90
C ALA A 112 0.45 -8.88 7.24
N GLN A 113 1.56 -9.46 6.82
CA GLN A 113 1.89 -10.83 7.11
C GLN A 113 3.02 -10.95 8.14
N VAL A 114 2.96 -11.98 8.98
CA VAL A 114 3.92 -12.27 10.05
C VAL A 114 4.30 -13.76 10.01
N GLN A 115 5.56 -14.09 10.30
CA GLN A 115 6.03 -15.47 10.40
C GLN A 115 5.68 -16.10 11.75
N TYR A 116 4.40 -16.44 11.95
CA TYR A 116 3.92 -16.97 13.24
C TYR A 116 4.63 -18.25 13.71
N LEU A 117 5.11 -19.07 12.76
CA LEU A 117 5.66 -20.40 13.01
C LEU A 117 7.19 -20.49 12.83
N HIS A 118 7.89 -19.38 12.66
CA HIS A 118 9.36 -19.37 12.63
C HIS A 118 9.93 -19.89 13.98
N PRO A 119 11.01 -20.70 14.01
CA PRO A 119 11.89 -21.10 12.91
C PRO A 119 11.47 -22.39 12.19
N PHE A 120 10.27 -22.92 12.40
CA PHE A 120 9.83 -24.16 11.76
C PHE A 120 9.44 -23.96 10.29
N THR A 121 8.94 -22.78 9.94
CA THR A 121 8.68 -22.34 8.57
C THR A 121 8.98 -20.85 8.41
N GLN A 122 9.34 -20.43 7.20
CA GLN A 122 9.53 -19.04 6.80
C GLN A 122 8.27 -18.44 6.14
N THR A 123 7.17 -19.20 6.08
CA THR A 123 5.90 -18.73 5.52
C THR A 123 5.34 -17.56 6.33
N PHE A 124 4.93 -16.54 5.61
CA PHE A 124 4.23 -15.37 6.09
C PHE A 124 2.72 -15.66 6.13
N TYR A 125 2.04 -15.28 7.21
CA TYR A 125 0.58 -15.38 7.30
C TYR A 125 -0.01 -14.04 7.72
N GLY A 126 -1.07 -13.60 7.04
CA GLY A 126 -1.85 -12.42 7.38
C GLY A 126 -3.32 -12.57 7.04
N LEU A 127 -4.17 -11.73 7.63
CA LEU A 127 -5.59 -11.66 7.30
C LEU A 127 -5.79 -11.17 5.86
N GLY A 128 -4.85 -10.37 5.34
CA GLY A 128 -4.83 -9.93 3.94
C GLY A 128 -4.83 -11.08 2.93
N ASP A 129 -4.40 -12.27 3.32
CA ASP A 129 -4.32 -13.46 2.44
C ASP A 129 -5.66 -14.18 2.28
N VAL A 130 -6.65 -13.86 3.12
CA VAL A 130 -7.93 -14.59 3.18
C VAL A 130 -9.17 -13.69 3.05
N VAL A 131 -8.98 -12.38 2.95
CA VAL A 131 -10.09 -11.42 2.79
C VAL A 131 -10.33 -11.10 1.31
N SER A 132 -11.56 -10.70 0.98
CA SER A 132 -11.90 -10.27 -0.38
C SER A 132 -11.16 -9.00 -0.79
N ASP A 133 -11.03 -8.80 -2.11
CA ASP A 133 -10.36 -7.62 -2.68
C ASP A 133 -10.93 -6.29 -2.20
N GLY A 134 -12.25 -6.21 -2.02
CA GLY A 134 -12.89 -5.01 -1.47
C GLY A 134 -12.42 -4.68 -0.05
N VAL A 135 -12.10 -5.68 0.78
CA VAL A 135 -11.50 -5.43 2.10
C VAL A 135 -10.02 -5.09 1.94
N ARG A 136 -9.31 -5.84 1.08
CA ARG A 136 -7.88 -5.69 0.82
C ARG A 136 -7.53 -4.27 0.34
N SER A 137 -8.32 -3.72 -0.59
CA SER A 137 -8.18 -2.36 -1.12
C SER A 137 -8.42 -1.25 -0.08
N ASN A 138 -9.13 -1.57 1.01
CA ASN A 138 -9.45 -0.64 2.09
C ASN A 138 -8.62 -0.88 3.37
N LEU A 139 -7.68 -1.84 3.36
CA LEU A 139 -6.91 -2.21 4.55
C LEU A 139 -6.13 -1.04 5.14
N LEU A 140 -5.61 -0.13 4.31
CA LEU A 140 -4.87 1.04 4.80
C LEU A 140 -5.76 1.96 5.64
N ALA A 141 -6.94 2.32 5.14
CA ALA A 141 -7.89 3.16 5.86
C ALA A 141 -8.43 2.47 7.11
N LEU A 142 -8.75 1.17 7.00
CA LEU A 142 -9.15 0.36 8.15
C LEU A 142 -8.04 0.32 9.21
N ASN A 143 -6.78 0.17 8.82
CA ASN A 143 -5.64 0.21 9.74
C ASN A 143 -5.59 1.53 10.49
N PHE A 144 -5.69 2.67 9.79
CA PHE A 144 -5.70 3.99 10.43
C PHE A 144 -6.90 4.22 11.35
N ILE A 145 -8.09 3.71 11.01
CA ILE A 145 -9.29 3.82 11.86
C ILE A 145 -9.11 2.98 13.13
N ILE A 146 -8.65 1.74 13.02
CA ILE A 146 -8.39 0.88 14.18
C ILE A 146 -7.29 1.47 15.06
N GLU A 147 -6.22 1.98 14.44
CA GLU A 147 -5.13 2.68 15.11
C GLU A 147 -5.61 3.90 15.89
N GLY A 148 -6.36 4.78 15.23
CA GLY A 148 -6.99 5.95 15.87
C GLY A 148 -7.92 5.55 17.02
N THR A 149 -8.67 4.46 16.87
CA THR A 149 -9.58 3.96 17.91
C THR A 149 -8.83 3.49 19.15
N ILE A 150 -7.77 2.71 18.97
CA ILE A 150 -6.93 2.20 20.07
C ILE A 150 -6.24 3.36 20.79
N ILE A 151 -5.68 4.32 20.04
CA ILE A 151 -5.02 5.50 20.59
C ILE A 151 -6.04 6.36 21.38
N ALA A 152 -7.23 6.58 20.83
CA ALA A 152 -8.29 7.32 21.51
C ALA A 152 -8.73 6.60 22.80
N ALA A 153 -8.91 5.28 22.78
CA ALA A 153 -9.26 4.49 23.95
C ALA A 153 -8.17 4.55 25.05
N PHE A 154 -6.90 4.56 24.65
CA PHE A 154 -5.77 4.72 25.56
C PHE A 154 -5.77 6.10 26.24
N PHE A 155 -5.86 7.18 25.48
CA PHE A 155 -5.90 8.52 26.05
C PHE A 155 -7.16 8.77 26.88
N TYR A 156 -8.31 8.25 26.45
CA TYR A 156 -9.55 8.32 27.22
C TYR A 156 -9.37 7.65 28.60
N THR A 157 -8.75 6.46 28.62
CA THR A 157 -8.41 5.75 29.85
C THR A 157 -7.51 6.61 30.75
N LEU A 158 -6.43 7.19 30.23
CA LEU A 158 -5.52 8.05 31.00
C LEU A 158 -6.22 9.30 31.57
N ILE A 159 -7.04 9.97 30.77
CA ILE A 159 -7.81 11.14 31.21
C ILE A 159 -8.77 10.75 32.33
N ARG A 160 -9.49 9.64 32.16
CA ARG A 160 -10.46 9.15 33.14
C ARG A 160 -9.80 8.75 34.46
N THR A 161 -8.62 8.12 34.42
CA THR A 161 -7.93 7.64 35.62
C THR A 161 -7.16 8.73 36.36
N HIS A 162 -6.57 9.70 35.65
CA HIS A 162 -5.66 10.68 36.26
C HIS A 162 -6.21 12.10 36.39
N VAL A 163 -7.30 12.46 35.70
CA VAL A 163 -7.89 13.81 35.79
C VAL A 163 -9.15 13.75 36.66
N GLU A 164 -9.03 14.08 37.95
CA GLU A 164 -10.16 14.03 38.89
C GLU A 164 -11.17 15.17 38.69
N ARG A 165 -10.68 16.37 38.35
CA ARG A 165 -11.52 17.57 38.22
C ARG A 165 -12.35 17.51 36.95
N TRP A 166 -13.66 17.38 37.11
CA TRP A 166 -14.61 17.26 35.99
C TRP A 166 -14.54 18.45 35.01
N LEU A 167 -14.31 19.67 35.52
CA LEU A 167 -14.14 20.89 34.71
C LEU A 167 -12.96 20.83 33.74
N ILE A 168 -11.95 20.00 34.02
CA ILE A 168 -10.78 19.76 33.15
C ILE A 168 -10.99 18.48 32.33
N ARG A 169 -11.58 17.45 32.94
CA ARG A 169 -11.83 16.17 32.29
C ARG A 169 -12.74 16.31 31.07
N ILE A 170 -13.86 17.02 31.20
CA ILE A 170 -14.83 17.18 30.10
C ILE A 170 -14.17 17.80 28.86
N PRO A 171 -13.52 18.97 28.91
CA PRO A 171 -12.92 19.56 27.72
C PRO A 171 -11.85 18.66 27.10
N LEU A 172 -11.02 17.97 27.89
CA LEU A 172 -10.03 17.03 27.36
C LEU A 172 -10.66 15.85 26.62
N VAL A 173 -11.70 15.24 27.19
CA VAL A 173 -12.43 14.15 26.53
C VAL A 173 -13.12 14.66 25.27
N THR A 174 -13.75 15.84 25.31
CA THR A 174 -14.37 16.45 24.13
C THR A 174 -13.35 16.70 23.03
N THR A 175 -12.20 17.31 23.35
CA THR A 175 -11.11 17.52 22.39
C THR A 175 -10.65 16.21 21.78
N LEU A 176 -10.41 15.17 22.61
CA LEU A 176 -10.01 13.85 22.13
C LEU A 176 -11.03 13.26 21.15
N LEU A 177 -12.33 13.31 21.48
CA LEU A 177 -13.39 12.79 20.62
C LEU A 177 -13.52 13.60 19.33
N CYS A 178 -13.40 14.93 19.37
CA CYS A 178 -13.41 15.78 18.19
C CYS A 178 -12.20 15.50 17.27
N THR A 179 -10.99 15.33 17.84
CA THR A 179 -9.79 14.98 17.08
C THR A 179 -9.91 13.60 16.45
N TYR A 180 -10.41 12.61 17.19
CA TYR A 180 -10.67 11.27 16.65
C TYR A 180 -11.70 11.32 15.51
N ALA A 181 -12.83 12.00 15.70
CA ALA A 181 -13.86 12.14 14.67
C ALA A 181 -13.34 12.86 13.41
N LEU A 182 -12.55 13.93 13.58
CA LEU A 182 -11.89 14.60 12.47
C LEU A 182 -10.90 13.67 11.76
N GLY A 183 -10.11 12.90 12.49
CA GLY A 183 -9.18 11.93 11.92
C GLY A 183 -9.89 10.86 11.10
N VAL A 184 -10.98 10.26 11.63
CA VAL A 184 -11.81 9.30 10.89
C VAL A 184 -12.40 9.93 9.64
N LEU A 185 -12.91 11.16 9.72
CA LEU A 185 -13.43 11.89 8.56
C LEU A 185 -12.35 12.09 7.50
N LEU A 186 -11.14 12.54 7.88
CA LEU A 186 -10.04 12.77 6.96
C LEU A 186 -9.54 11.47 6.30
N VAL A 187 -9.42 10.38 7.07
CA VAL A 187 -9.05 9.05 6.52
C VAL A 187 -10.12 8.55 5.57
N SER A 188 -11.40 8.68 5.94
CA SER A 188 -12.52 8.24 5.07
C SER A 188 -12.59 9.07 3.79
N LEU A 189 -12.41 10.39 3.89
CA LEU A 189 -12.39 11.29 2.74
C LEU A 189 -11.18 10.98 1.84
N SER A 190 -10.00 10.78 2.41
CA SER A 190 -8.80 10.42 1.63
C SER A 190 -9.00 9.08 0.95
N ASN A 191 -9.52 8.07 1.66
CA ASN A 191 -9.82 6.76 1.09
C ASN A 191 -10.86 6.83 -0.05
N ALA A 192 -11.79 7.78 -0.02
CA ALA A 192 -12.74 7.97 -1.12
C ALA A 192 -12.10 8.61 -2.38
N HIS A 193 -10.88 9.12 -2.27
CA HIS A 193 -10.18 9.89 -3.31
C HIS A 193 -8.77 9.36 -3.62
N VAL A 194 -8.52 8.08 -3.34
CA VAL A 194 -7.25 7.40 -3.67
C VAL A 194 -7.51 6.33 -4.71
N ALA A 195 -6.50 6.04 -5.53
CA ALA A 195 -6.57 4.93 -6.46
C ALA A 195 -6.57 3.60 -5.68
N HIS A 196 -7.59 2.78 -5.91
CA HIS A 196 -7.69 1.43 -5.37
C HIS A 196 -7.29 0.43 -6.45
N LEU A 197 -6.00 0.07 -6.46
CA LEU A 197 -5.48 -0.92 -7.39
C LEU A 197 -6.01 -2.31 -7.04
N PRO A 198 -6.35 -3.17 -8.03
CA PRO A 198 -6.72 -4.55 -7.79
C PRO A 198 -5.52 -5.28 -7.16
N PRO A 199 -5.58 -5.72 -5.90
CA PRO A 199 -4.38 -6.21 -5.23
C PRO A 199 -3.83 -7.53 -5.80
N HIS A 200 -4.70 -8.35 -6.40
CA HIS A 200 -4.31 -9.60 -7.03
C HIS A 200 -3.35 -9.36 -8.21
N MET A 201 -3.51 -8.25 -8.95
CA MET A 201 -2.59 -7.87 -10.03
C MET A 201 -1.17 -7.54 -9.56
N TYR A 202 -0.98 -7.29 -8.26
CA TYR A 202 0.31 -6.87 -7.71
C TYR A 202 1.03 -7.94 -6.92
N TYR A 203 0.29 -8.67 -6.09
CA TYR A 203 0.89 -9.49 -5.03
C TYR A 203 0.57 -10.98 -5.15
N ASP A 204 -0.37 -11.35 -6.02
CA ASP A 204 -0.65 -12.75 -6.27
C ASP A 204 0.30 -13.28 -7.36
N ASP A 205 0.27 -14.59 -7.59
CA ASP A 205 1.07 -15.36 -8.53
C ASP A 205 0.06 -16.23 -9.29
N LEU A 206 -0.45 -15.67 -10.39
CA LEU A 206 -1.66 -16.16 -11.08
C LEU A 206 -1.46 -17.57 -11.64
N ASP A 207 -0.31 -17.81 -12.27
CA ASP A 207 0.03 -19.07 -12.92
C ASP A 207 0.75 -20.07 -11.97
N ASN A 208 1.18 -19.61 -10.78
CA ASN A 208 1.90 -20.37 -9.76
C ASN A 208 3.32 -20.80 -10.18
N ASP A 209 4.02 -20.01 -10.98
CA ASP A 209 5.41 -20.26 -11.35
C ASP A 209 6.44 -19.77 -10.31
N GLY A 210 5.98 -19.02 -9.30
CA GLY A 210 6.79 -18.45 -8.22
C GLY A 210 7.24 -17.01 -8.46
N VAL A 211 6.80 -16.37 -9.53
CA VAL A 211 6.97 -14.94 -9.83
C VAL A 211 5.66 -14.23 -9.48
N VAL A 212 5.73 -13.13 -8.73
CA VAL A 212 4.53 -12.34 -8.43
C VAL A 212 4.12 -11.53 -9.67
N ASN A 213 2.81 -11.37 -9.89
CA ASN A 213 2.23 -10.72 -11.07
C ASN A 213 2.88 -9.38 -11.47
N ILE A 214 3.25 -8.52 -10.50
CA ILE A 214 3.92 -7.24 -10.80
C ILE A 214 5.35 -7.39 -11.39
N GLN A 215 5.97 -8.56 -11.23
CA GLN A 215 7.30 -8.90 -11.74
C GLN A 215 7.24 -9.85 -12.93
N ASP A 216 6.05 -10.39 -13.22
CA ASP A 216 5.81 -11.31 -14.30
C ASP A 216 5.52 -10.58 -15.61
N ARG A 217 6.04 -11.10 -16.71
CA ARG A 217 5.83 -10.58 -18.07
C ARG A 217 4.96 -11.50 -18.92
N ASP A 218 4.53 -12.63 -18.38
CA ASP A 218 3.68 -13.65 -19.01
C ASP A 218 2.76 -14.22 -17.91
N MET A 219 1.87 -13.36 -17.40
CA MET A 219 1.16 -13.56 -16.12
C MET A 219 0.23 -14.77 -16.12
N ASP A 220 -0.27 -15.18 -17.29
CA ASP A 220 -1.12 -16.35 -17.47
C ASP A 220 -0.38 -17.57 -18.05
N ASN A 221 0.92 -17.42 -18.38
CA ASN A 221 1.83 -18.45 -18.88
C ASN A 221 1.39 -19.06 -20.22
N ASP A 222 0.81 -18.25 -21.11
CA ASP A 222 0.41 -18.68 -22.45
C ASP A 222 1.58 -18.62 -23.47
N GLY A 223 2.70 -17.97 -23.09
CA GLY A 223 3.89 -17.79 -23.89
C GLY A 223 3.93 -16.47 -24.69
N THR A 224 2.93 -15.61 -24.51
CA THR A 224 2.83 -14.25 -25.05
C THR A 224 3.19 -13.28 -23.94
N LEU A 225 3.98 -12.24 -24.28
CA LEU A 225 4.29 -11.22 -23.27
C LEU A 225 3.05 -10.37 -23.01
N ASN A 226 2.78 -10.00 -21.76
CA ASN A 226 1.60 -9.19 -21.37
C ASN A 226 1.42 -7.93 -22.24
N ILE A 227 2.51 -7.27 -22.63
CA ILE A 227 2.46 -6.08 -23.49
C ILE A 227 2.00 -6.37 -24.94
N ASP A 228 2.20 -7.60 -25.39
CA ASP A 228 1.82 -8.10 -26.71
C ASP A 228 0.49 -8.88 -26.69
N ASP A 229 0.03 -9.25 -25.50
CA ASP A 229 -1.22 -9.93 -25.23
C ASP A 229 -2.41 -8.96 -25.31
N ASN A 230 -3.57 -9.49 -25.69
CA ASN A 230 -4.84 -8.80 -25.64
C ASN A 230 -5.62 -9.05 -24.35
N ASP A 231 -5.28 -10.08 -23.56
CA ASP A 231 -5.95 -10.49 -22.31
C ASP A 231 -4.88 -11.09 -21.37
N SER A 232 -4.06 -10.21 -20.75
CA SER A 232 -2.80 -10.64 -20.11
C SER A 232 -2.99 -11.50 -18.85
N ASP A 233 -4.18 -11.51 -18.26
CA ASP A 233 -4.51 -12.30 -17.07
C ASP A 233 -5.56 -13.38 -17.35
N ASN A 234 -5.96 -13.55 -18.62
CA ASN A 234 -6.83 -14.61 -19.12
C ASN A 234 -8.17 -14.68 -18.39
N ASP A 235 -8.70 -13.50 -18.01
CA ASP A 235 -9.97 -13.38 -17.32
C ASP A 235 -11.17 -13.33 -18.30
N GLY A 236 -10.88 -13.22 -19.59
CA GLY A 236 -11.83 -13.15 -20.69
C GLY A 236 -12.23 -11.74 -21.10
N GLU A 237 -11.67 -10.71 -20.47
CA GLU A 237 -11.79 -9.31 -20.84
C GLU A 237 -10.49 -8.81 -21.50
N SER A 238 -10.60 -7.98 -22.53
CA SER A 238 -9.39 -7.50 -23.22
C SER A 238 -8.72 -6.38 -22.43
N ASN A 239 -7.39 -6.30 -22.42
CA ASN A 239 -6.60 -5.21 -21.81
C ASN A 239 -7.14 -3.79 -22.16
N PRO A 240 -7.52 -3.46 -23.42
CA PRO A 240 -8.13 -2.16 -23.72
C PRO A 240 -9.47 -1.91 -23.01
N PHE A 241 -10.28 -2.94 -22.82
CA PHE A 241 -11.55 -2.85 -22.12
C PHE A 241 -11.33 -2.61 -20.62
N GLU A 242 -10.42 -3.35 -20.00
CA GLU A 242 -10.06 -3.16 -18.59
C GLU A 242 -9.48 -1.77 -18.32
N ILE A 243 -8.59 -1.26 -19.18
CA ILE A 243 -8.07 0.11 -19.09
C ILE A 243 -9.22 1.13 -19.08
N ALA A 244 -10.18 0.97 -19.99
CA ALA A 244 -11.33 1.87 -20.11
C ALA A 244 -12.27 1.76 -18.90
N GLN A 245 -12.48 0.55 -18.38
CA GLN A 245 -13.32 0.34 -17.20
C GLN A 245 -12.63 0.89 -15.94
N PHE A 246 -11.33 0.64 -15.78
CA PHE A 246 -10.57 1.05 -14.62
C PHE A 246 -10.35 2.57 -14.59
N SER A 247 -10.22 3.24 -15.75
CA SER A 247 -10.11 4.70 -15.81
C SER A 247 -11.28 5.44 -15.18
N GLU A 248 -12.49 4.87 -15.26
CA GLU A 248 -13.67 5.41 -14.59
C GLU A 248 -13.49 5.45 -13.07
N THR A 249 -12.78 4.47 -12.49
CA THR A 249 -12.51 4.41 -11.05
C THR A 249 -11.49 5.45 -10.58
N LEU A 250 -10.67 5.96 -11.49
CA LEU A 250 -9.69 7.02 -11.21
C LEU A 250 -10.31 8.41 -11.23
N ALA A 251 -11.53 8.56 -11.76
CA ALA A 251 -12.24 9.83 -11.73
C ALA A 251 -12.46 10.31 -10.27
N GLY A 252 -12.03 11.53 -9.97
CA GLY A 252 -12.10 12.11 -8.64
C GLY A 252 -10.96 11.73 -7.70
N VAL A 253 -10.02 10.87 -8.11
CA VAL A 253 -8.79 10.62 -7.33
C VAL A 253 -7.99 11.93 -7.20
N TRP A 254 -7.41 12.16 -6.03
CA TRP A 254 -6.64 13.37 -5.78
C TRP A 254 -5.26 13.34 -6.43
N TYR A 255 -4.88 14.48 -6.98
CA TYR A 255 -3.56 14.69 -7.59
C TYR A 255 -2.48 14.84 -6.51
N ASP A 256 -1.37 14.11 -6.63
CA ASP A 256 -0.18 14.31 -5.80
C ASP A 256 0.61 15.56 -6.25
N ARG A 257 0.33 16.69 -5.59
CA ARG A 257 1.03 17.96 -5.83
C ARG A 257 2.51 17.95 -5.50
N THR A 258 2.98 16.95 -4.77
CA THR A 258 4.41 16.79 -4.46
C THR A 258 5.16 16.10 -5.58
N ASN A 259 4.45 15.52 -6.57
CA ASN A 259 5.01 14.74 -7.65
C ASN A 259 5.95 13.62 -7.16
N GLY A 260 5.51 12.85 -6.15
CA GLY A 260 6.36 11.88 -5.46
C GLY A 260 7.41 12.49 -4.51
N GLY A 261 7.35 13.81 -4.24
CA GLY A 261 8.14 14.48 -3.22
C GLY A 261 7.70 14.17 -1.78
N LEU A 262 8.30 14.83 -0.78
CA LEU A 262 7.94 14.74 0.65
C LEU A 262 7.80 13.27 1.13
N LEU A 263 8.85 12.47 0.93
CA LEU A 263 8.88 11.05 1.30
C LEU A 263 7.82 10.19 0.59
N GLN A 264 7.28 10.65 -0.55
CA GLN A 264 6.24 9.99 -1.33
C GLN A 264 4.95 9.73 -0.53
N ILE A 265 4.67 10.50 0.52
CA ILE A 265 3.49 10.24 1.37
C ILE A 265 2.19 10.26 0.57
N PRO A 266 1.89 11.29 -0.25
CA PRO A 266 0.62 11.32 -0.98
C PRO A 266 0.51 10.18 -2.01
N ALA A 267 1.59 9.91 -2.75
CA ALA A 267 1.67 8.76 -3.65
C ALA A 267 1.42 7.42 -2.93
N ARG A 268 2.01 7.21 -1.75
CA ARG A 268 1.80 6.01 -0.91
C ARG A 268 0.40 5.90 -0.33
N LEU A 269 -0.32 7.01 -0.21
CA LEU A 269 -1.74 7.01 0.15
C LEU A 269 -2.62 6.65 -1.05
N GLY A 270 -2.08 6.66 -2.28
CA GLY A 270 -2.81 6.38 -3.53
C GLY A 270 -3.24 7.64 -4.28
N PHE A 271 -2.67 8.82 -3.97
CA PHE A 271 -2.81 9.97 -4.86
C PHE A 271 -1.97 9.75 -6.11
N ILE A 272 -2.42 10.26 -7.24
CA ILE A 272 -1.78 9.98 -8.53
C ILE A 272 -1.16 11.25 -9.12
N THR A 273 -0.08 11.06 -9.88
CA THR A 273 0.51 12.08 -10.75
C THR A 273 0.21 11.74 -12.21
N MET A 274 0.52 12.66 -13.12
CA MET A 274 0.39 12.39 -14.56
C MET A 274 1.23 11.19 -15.01
N ILE A 275 2.37 10.92 -14.34
CA ILE A 275 3.25 9.81 -14.68
C ILE A 275 2.73 8.49 -14.10
N ASP A 276 1.98 8.54 -13.00
CA ASP A 276 1.35 7.35 -12.44
C ASP A 276 0.18 6.84 -13.27
N ALA A 277 -0.45 7.70 -14.09
CA ALA A 277 -1.67 7.34 -14.81
C ALA A 277 -1.45 6.20 -15.81
N PRO A 278 -0.47 6.26 -16.74
CA PRO A 278 -0.22 5.15 -17.66
C PRO A 278 0.19 3.87 -16.94
N ARG A 279 1.02 3.98 -15.89
CA ARG A 279 1.46 2.83 -15.09
C ARG A 279 0.26 2.14 -14.44
N ILE A 280 -0.56 2.89 -13.72
CA ILE A 280 -1.72 2.36 -12.99
C ILE A 280 -2.73 1.71 -13.94
N LEU A 281 -2.99 2.32 -15.10
CA LEU A 281 -3.92 1.79 -16.10
C LEU A 281 -3.39 0.53 -16.78
N LEU A 282 -2.10 0.46 -17.08
CA LEU A 282 -1.49 -0.76 -17.63
C LEU A 282 -1.43 -1.87 -16.57
N ASP A 283 -1.05 -1.53 -15.33
CA ASP A 283 -1.00 -2.48 -14.22
C ASP A 283 -2.40 -3.05 -13.91
N SER A 284 -3.48 -2.30 -14.15
CA SER A 284 -4.86 -2.80 -14.00
C SER A 284 -5.30 -3.77 -15.10
N ALA A 285 -4.54 -3.89 -16.19
CA ALA A 285 -4.77 -4.78 -17.32
C ALA A 285 -3.65 -5.84 -17.47
N GLY A 286 -2.99 -6.16 -16.36
CA GLY A 286 -1.92 -7.17 -16.30
C GLY A 286 -0.57 -6.75 -16.90
N VAL A 287 -0.44 -5.52 -17.41
CA VAL A 287 0.78 -5.05 -18.06
C VAL A 287 1.65 -4.26 -17.08
N SER A 288 2.54 -4.96 -16.36
CA SER A 288 3.52 -4.32 -15.47
C SER A 288 4.56 -3.52 -16.25
N LEU A 289 4.38 -2.19 -16.29
CA LEU A 289 5.32 -1.29 -16.96
C LEU A 289 6.74 -1.41 -16.36
N ARG A 290 6.83 -1.65 -15.05
CA ARG A 290 8.11 -1.85 -14.36
C ARG A 290 8.80 -3.14 -14.81
N ALA A 291 8.08 -4.25 -14.95
CA ALA A 291 8.64 -5.52 -15.41
C ALA A 291 9.15 -5.41 -16.86
N GLU A 292 8.35 -4.82 -17.73
CA GLU A 292 8.70 -4.57 -19.13
C GLU A 292 9.96 -3.71 -19.28
N MET A 293 10.00 -2.57 -18.59
CA MET A 293 11.16 -1.68 -18.62
C MET A 293 12.40 -2.32 -17.98
N SER A 294 12.24 -3.17 -16.97
CA SER A 294 13.37 -3.83 -16.31
C SER A 294 14.03 -4.86 -17.23
N ALA A 295 13.22 -5.59 -18.02
CA ALA A 295 13.73 -6.52 -19.02
C ALA A 295 14.51 -5.79 -20.13
N ASP A 296 14.02 -4.65 -20.61
CA ASP A 296 14.73 -3.83 -21.58
C ASP A 296 16.02 -3.21 -20.99
N TYR A 297 15.96 -2.70 -19.75
CA TYR A 297 17.10 -2.13 -19.04
C TYR A 297 18.29 -3.11 -18.91
N ALA A 298 18.02 -4.41 -18.77
CA ALA A 298 19.07 -5.43 -18.72
C ALA A 298 19.96 -5.45 -19.98
N HIS A 299 19.45 -4.95 -21.11
CA HIS A 299 20.15 -4.86 -22.38
C HIS A 299 20.57 -3.42 -22.74
N ASN A 300 19.81 -2.41 -22.31
CA ASN A 300 19.97 -1.01 -22.74
C ASN A 300 20.18 -0.02 -21.57
N SER A 301 20.77 -0.46 -20.45
CA SER A 301 20.87 0.31 -19.20
C SER A 301 21.47 1.72 -19.31
N ALA A 302 22.30 1.98 -20.32
CA ALA A 302 23.01 3.25 -20.49
C ALA A 302 22.13 4.41 -20.97
N GLU A 303 20.97 4.11 -21.55
CA GLU A 303 20.07 5.11 -22.14
C GLU A 303 18.98 5.57 -21.16
N TYR A 304 18.72 4.76 -20.13
CA TYR A 304 17.79 5.10 -19.06
C TYR A 304 18.38 6.14 -18.10
N VAL A 305 17.55 7.10 -17.69
CA VAL A 305 17.92 8.19 -16.77
C VAL A 305 18.02 7.72 -15.33
N THR A 306 17.21 6.74 -14.94
CA THR A 306 17.28 6.11 -13.61
C THR A 306 17.38 4.59 -13.73
N SER A 307 18.02 3.95 -12.75
CA SER A 307 18.23 2.50 -12.72
C SER A 307 17.04 1.76 -12.12
N VAL A 308 16.99 0.43 -12.31
CA VAL A 308 15.93 -0.45 -11.81
C VAL A 308 15.79 -0.42 -10.27
N GLU A 309 16.85 -0.07 -9.54
CA GLU A 309 16.80 0.08 -8.07
C GLU A 309 16.09 1.37 -7.62
N SER A 310 15.83 2.30 -8.55
CA SER A 310 15.10 3.52 -8.27
C SER A 310 13.60 3.25 -8.07
N ASN A 311 13.03 3.86 -7.03
CA ASN A 311 11.56 3.88 -6.85
C ASN A 311 10.85 4.74 -7.92
N ASN A 312 11.61 5.48 -8.73
CA ASN A 312 11.08 6.28 -9.82
C ASN A 312 11.40 5.68 -11.20
N PHE A 313 11.90 4.45 -11.26
CA PHE A 313 12.33 3.81 -12.49
C PHE A 313 11.25 3.83 -13.59
N ASP A 314 10.06 3.39 -13.21
CA ASP A 314 8.80 3.34 -13.95
C ASP A 314 7.92 4.59 -13.74
N ARG A 315 8.46 5.61 -13.05
CA ARG A 315 7.77 6.88 -12.75
C ARG A 315 8.53 8.09 -13.31
N THR A 316 9.22 7.90 -14.42
CA THR A 316 9.99 8.93 -15.11
C THR A 316 9.59 8.93 -16.58
N ILE A 317 9.16 10.07 -17.11
CA ILE A 317 8.68 10.20 -18.50
C ILE A 317 9.77 9.76 -19.48
N GLU A 318 11.00 10.16 -19.21
CA GLU A 318 12.17 9.84 -20.03
C GLU A 318 12.40 8.33 -20.11
N ASN A 319 12.30 7.61 -18.99
CA ASN A 319 12.47 6.16 -18.99
C ASN A 319 11.35 5.43 -19.77
N ILE A 320 10.10 5.90 -19.64
CA ILE A 320 8.96 5.34 -20.39
C ILE A 320 9.14 5.61 -21.89
N HIS A 321 9.57 6.82 -22.25
CA HIS A 321 9.85 7.23 -23.61
C HIS A 321 10.98 6.40 -24.24
N THR A 322 12.12 6.28 -23.55
CA THR A 322 13.26 5.43 -23.96
C THR A 322 12.83 3.97 -24.18
N TRP A 323 12.05 3.41 -23.27
CA TRP A 323 11.52 2.05 -23.43
C TRP A 323 10.66 1.92 -24.70
N LEU A 324 9.70 2.82 -24.92
CA LEU A 324 8.86 2.81 -26.12
C LEU A 324 9.68 2.97 -27.42
N GLU A 325 10.74 3.77 -27.38
CA GLU A 325 11.67 3.93 -28.50
C GLU A 325 12.41 2.62 -28.82
N HIS A 326 12.99 1.95 -27.82
CA HIS A 326 13.65 0.66 -28.00
C HIS A 326 12.73 -0.43 -28.53
N GLN A 327 11.47 -0.42 -28.09
CA GLN A 327 10.44 -1.36 -28.56
C GLN A 327 9.91 -1.01 -29.96
N GLY A 328 10.35 0.09 -30.58
CA GLY A 328 9.82 0.55 -31.88
C GLY A 328 8.34 0.95 -31.83
N ARG A 329 7.84 1.27 -30.63
CA ARG A 329 6.44 1.59 -30.33
C ARG A 329 6.18 3.10 -30.27
N LEU A 330 7.22 3.92 -30.34
CA LEU A 330 7.13 5.38 -30.39
C LEU A 330 6.90 5.87 -31.83
N GLN A 331 5.91 6.73 -32.02
CA GLN A 331 5.55 7.29 -33.34
C GLN A 331 5.29 8.79 -33.24
N GLN A 332 5.56 9.53 -34.32
CA GLN A 332 5.09 10.92 -34.45
C GLN A 332 3.56 10.93 -34.45
N TYR A 333 2.95 11.86 -33.71
CA TYR A 333 1.51 11.82 -33.48
C TYR A 333 0.68 11.95 -34.78
N ALA A 334 1.18 12.72 -35.75
CA ALA A 334 0.53 12.94 -37.05
C ALA A 334 0.32 11.67 -37.90
N ASP A 335 1.06 10.59 -37.63
CA ASP A 335 1.20 9.46 -38.54
C ASP A 335 0.27 8.27 -38.23
N GLY A 336 -0.73 8.41 -37.36
CA GLY A 336 -1.62 7.27 -37.06
C GLY A 336 -2.87 7.58 -36.25
N ARG A 337 -3.66 6.53 -35.97
CA ARG A 337 -4.90 6.61 -35.20
C ARG A 337 -4.68 6.29 -33.73
N ASP A 338 -5.42 6.97 -32.89
CA ASP A 338 -5.45 6.70 -31.46
C ASP A 338 -6.12 5.35 -31.18
N GLN A 339 -5.69 4.69 -30.12
CA GLN A 339 -6.14 3.42 -29.59
C GLN A 339 -6.12 3.51 -28.06
N ILE A 340 -7.01 2.78 -27.39
CA ILE A 340 -6.99 2.69 -25.93
C ILE A 340 -5.64 2.10 -25.49
N GLY A 341 -5.04 2.68 -24.46
CA GLY A 341 -3.70 2.37 -23.98
C GLY A 341 -2.61 3.26 -24.58
N ASP A 342 -2.87 4.02 -25.65
CA ASP A 342 -1.87 4.91 -26.23
C ASP A 342 -1.42 5.97 -25.22
N ILE A 343 -0.10 6.12 -25.04
CA ILE A 343 0.49 7.19 -24.23
C ILE A 343 0.82 8.38 -25.14
N LEU A 344 0.25 9.54 -24.84
CA LEU A 344 0.41 10.76 -25.61
C LEU A 344 1.43 11.68 -24.92
N PHE A 345 2.48 12.06 -25.63
CA PHE A 345 3.55 12.93 -25.12
C PHE A 345 3.37 14.35 -25.64
N PHE A 346 3.11 15.30 -24.74
CA PHE A 346 2.92 16.71 -25.07
C PHE A 346 4.23 17.48 -25.02
N LYS A 347 4.33 18.53 -25.83
CA LYS A 347 5.51 19.39 -25.94
C LYS A 347 5.93 20.08 -24.64
N ASN A 348 4.97 20.31 -23.74
CA ASN A 348 5.21 20.93 -22.44
C ASN A 348 5.66 19.93 -21.36
N GLY A 349 5.83 18.64 -21.70
CA GLY A 349 6.18 17.58 -20.76
C GLY A 349 4.97 16.94 -20.05
N PHE A 350 3.74 17.32 -20.41
CA PHE A 350 2.53 16.61 -19.98
C PHE A 350 2.42 15.27 -20.71
N ILE A 351 1.88 14.26 -20.04
CA ILE A 351 1.50 12.99 -20.67
C ILE A 351 0.05 12.65 -20.33
N ALA A 352 -0.63 11.97 -21.25
CA ALA A 352 -1.97 11.44 -21.04
C ALA A 352 -2.08 10.05 -21.65
N MET A 353 -3.01 9.23 -21.17
CA MET A 353 -3.33 7.94 -21.79
C MET A 353 -4.72 7.98 -22.41
N VAL A 354 -4.86 7.44 -23.62
CA VAL A 354 -6.16 7.23 -24.27
C VAL A 354 -6.89 6.10 -23.55
N VAL A 355 -8.09 6.38 -23.07
CA VAL A 355 -8.89 5.44 -22.26
C VAL A 355 -10.23 5.09 -22.90
N GLY A 356 -10.63 5.80 -23.96
CA GLY A 356 -11.89 5.49 -24.64
C GLY A 356 -12.13 6.32 -25.89
N PHE A 357 -13.32 6.13 -26.46
CA PHE A 357 -13.84 6.88 -27.59
C PHE A 357 -15.32 7.16 -27.37
N ASP A 358 -15.79 8.33 -27.82
CA ASP A 358 -17.23 8.59 -27.86
C ASP A 358 -17.92 7.91 -29.07
N ASN A 359 -19.24 8.10 -29.17
CA ASN A 359 -20.05 7.59 -30.27
C ASN A 359 -19.67 8.15 -31.65
N GLU A 360 -18.88 9.23 -31.71
CA GLU A 360 -18.38 9.84 -32.95
C GLU A 360 -16.94 9.39 -33.26
N GLY A 361 -16.35 8.51 -32.44
CA GLY A 361 -14.98 8.03 -32.57
C GLY A 361 -13.92 9.04 -32.12
N LYS A 362 -14.29 10.04 -31.31
CA LYS A 362 -13.34 11.00 -30.74
C LYS A 362 -12.72 10.42 -29.47
N ALA A 363 -11.39 10.41 -29.42
CA ALA A 363 -10.64 9.89 -28.30
C ALA A 363 -10.93 10.66 -27.00
N THR A 364 -11.08 9.91 -25.91
CA THR A 364 -11.04 10.41 -24.54
C THR A 364 -9.74 9.96 -23.87
N VAL A 365 -9.21 10.82 -23.01
CA VAL A 365 -8.00 10.58 -22.24
C VAL A 365 -8.25 10.81 -20.76
N LEU A 366 -7.51 10.13 -19.90
CA LEU A 366 -7.47 10.43 -18.48
C LEU A 366 -6.59 11.69 -18.25
N ASP A 367 -7.22 12.82 -17.90
CA ASP A 367 -6.53 14.09 -17.63
C ASP A 367 -6.11 14.15 -16.15
N VAL A 368 -4.83 13.90 -15.88
CA VAL A 368 -4.25 13.97 -14.53
C VAL A 368 -3.36 15.22 -14.43
N SER A 369 -3.93 16.33 -13.96
CA SER A 369 -3.25 17.63 -13.91
C SER A 369 -3.26 18.26 -12.51
N PRO A 370 -2.19 18.95 -12.08
CA PRO A 370 -2.17 19.62 -10.78
C PRO A 370 -3.20 20.75 -10.63
N GLN A 371 -3.69 21.29 -11.75
CA GLN A 371 -4.61 22.43 -11.78
C GLN A 371 -6.09 22.01 -11.87
N ARG A 372 -6.37 20.72 -12.11
CA ARG A 372 -7.71 20.23 -12.44
C ARG A 372 -8.03 18.96 -11.66
N GLU A 373 -9.30 18.60 -11.63
CA GLU A 373 -9.74 17.31 -11.10
C GLU A 373 -9.35 16.19 -12.07
N VAL A 374 -8.91 15.05 -11.54
CA VAL A 374 -8.66 13.84 -12.33
C VAL A 374 -9.98 13.35 -12.91
N LYS A 375 -10.08 13.31 -14.23
CA LYS A 375 -11.24 12.76 -14.93
C LYS A 375 -10.94 12.52 -16.39
N GLU A 376 -11.82 11.76 -17.02
CA GLU A 376 -11.81 11.61 -18.47
C GLU A 376 -12.24 12.90 -19.18
N ARG A 377 -11.52 13.24 -20.24
CA ARG A 377 -11.80 14.40 -21.10
C ARG A 377 -11.56 14.03 -22.55
N PHE A 378 -12.27 14.71 -23.44
CA PHE A 378 -11.94 14.67 -24.85
C PHE A 378 -10.51 15.12 -25.09
N LEU A 379 -9.78 14.38 -25.93
CA LEU A 379 -8.40 14.69 -26.29
C LEU A 379 -8.27 16.13 -26.83
N SER A 380 -9.22 16.59 -27.64
CA SER A 380 -9.23 17.96 -28.16
C SER A 380 -9.28 19.03 -27.07
N ALA A 381 -9.93 18.75 -25.94
CA ALA A 381 -9.99 19.68 -24.81
C ALA A 381 -8.67 19.68 -24.02
N VAL A 382 -8.02 18.53 -23.88
CA VAL A 382 -6.69 18.44 -23.26
C VAL A 382 -5.62 19.11 -24.14
N VAL A 383 -5.67 18.92 -25.47
CA VAL A 383 -4.82 19.62 -26.44
C VAL A 383 -5.00 21.15 -26.37
N ALA A 384 -6.22 21.63 -26.17
CA ALA A 384 -6.46 23.06 -26.01
C ALA A 384 -5.80 23.64 -24.74
N ASP A 385 -5.68 22.84 -23.68
CA ASP A 385 -5.13 23.25 -22.39
C ASP A 385 -3.60 23.06 -22.31
N GLU A 386 -3.10 21.92 -22.79
CA GLU A 386 -1.69 21.48 -22.64
C GLU A 386 -0.84 21.73 -23.89
N GLY A 387 -1.48 22.00 -25.02
CA GLY A 387 -0.81 22.32 -26.29
C GLY A 387 -0.61 21.12 -27.21
N GLU A 388 0.46 21.18 -27.99
CA GLU A 388 0.75 20.24 -29.09
C GLU A 388 1.23 18.89 -28.56
N ILE A 389 0.65 17.80 -29.10
CA ILE A 389 1.15 16.43 -28.93
C ILE A 389 2.27 16.21 -29.93
N LEU A 390 3.45 15.79 -29.44
CA LEU A 390 4.59 15.50 -30.29
C LEU A 390 4.54 14.05 -30.78
N GLU A 391 4.39 13.14 -29.82
CA GLU A 391 4.61 11.71 -30.04
C GLU A 391 3.54 10.89 -29.34
N ARG A 392 3.42 9.65 -29.79
CA ARG A 392 2.52 8.65 -29.24
C ARG A 392 3.26 7.33 -29.07
N GLY A 393 3.18 6.76 -27.87
CA GLY A 393 3.60 5.40 -27.57
C GLY A 393 2.46 4.41 -27.74
N LYS A 394 2.63 3.41 -28.60
CA LYS A 394 1.72 2.28 -28.79
C LYS A 394 2.01 1.19 -27.76
N THR A 395 1.29 1.17 -26.64
CA THR A 395 1.54 0.20 -25.57
C THR A 395 0.99 -1.17 -25.94
N LEU A 396 -0.30 -1.26 -26.30
CA LEU A 396 -0.97 -2.51 -26.63
C LEU A 396 -0.91 -2.84 -28.13
N ASN A 397 -1.02 -4.12 -28.47
CA ASN A 397 -1.06 -4.56 -29.86
C ASN A 397 -2.37 -4.18 -30.56
N SER A 398 -2.24 -3.47 -31.68
CA SER A 398 -3.38 -3.01 -32.50
C SER A 398 -4.22 -4.13 -33.16
N ALA A 399 -3.79 -5.39 -33.05
CA ALA A 399 -4.29 -6.49 -33.87
C ALA A 399 -5.66 -7.04 -33.45
N ALA A 400 -6.19 -6.68 -32.27
CA ALA A 400 -7.21 -7.51 -31.63
C ALA A 400 -8.60 -6.88 -31.41
N VAL A 401 -8.84 -5.58 -31.66
CA VAL A 401 -10.16 -5.00 -31.35
C VAL A 401 -10.70 -4.17 -32.51
N ASN A 402 -11.78 -4.65 -33.13
CA ASN A 402 -12.67 -3.82 -33.93
C ASN A 402 -13.65 -3.13 -32.97
N PRO A 403 -13.47 -1.83 -32.65
CA PRO A 403 -14.19 -1.15 -31.57
C PRO A 403 -15.70 -1.00 -31.84
N LEU A 404 -16.18 -1.36 -33.03
CA LEU A 404 -17.58 -1.25 -33.42
C LEU A 404 -18.35 -2.57 -33.37
N THR A 405 -17.68 -3.73 -33.23
CA THR A 405 -18.38 -5.03 -33.32
C THR A 405 -18.38 -5.84 -32.03
N GLY A 406 -17.45 -5.63 -31.09
CA GLY A 406 -17.38 -6.43 -29.86
C GLY A 406 -17.34 -7.95 -30.12
N VAL A 407 -16.85 -8.35 -31.30
CA VAL A 407 -16.75 -9.74 -31.76
C VAL A 407 -15.41 -9.83 -32.49
N GLU A 408 -14.61 -10.82 -32.07
CA GLU A 408 -13.34 -11.26 -32.67
C GLU A 408 -13.43 -11.56 -34.18
#